data_AF-A0A5N5LU60-F1
#
_entry.id   AF-A0A5N5LU60-F1
#
_cell.length_a   1.000
_cell.length_b   1.000
_cell.length_c   1.000
_cell.angle_alpha   90.00
_cell.angle_beta   90.00
_cell.angle_gamma   90.00
#
_symmetry.space_group_name_H-M   'P 1'
#
loop_
_entity.id
_entity.type
_entity.pdbx_description
1 polymer ?
#
loop_
_entity_poly.entity_id
_entity_poly.type
_entity_poly.pdbx_seq_one_letter_code
_entity_poly.pdbx_strand_id
1 'polypeptide(L)'
;MMKMHPTPTPPPQFCSSSQVSISQGETRDPYGVNNHLKMEFSDVLAEPASPHSYERVWVYSSIGFESARIWSYRCLTTLFAVPVSCLSGCLFALLACLHIWCVMPCVQVCHTCLPCVRSLWMSVVNIFIMPLCVSAARCCSGMYVLFSNE
;
A
#
# COMPACT_ATOMS: atom_id res chain seq x y z
N MET A 1 -28.13 -8.22 -36.25
CA MET A 1 -27.63 -8.05 -34.87
C MET A 1 -26.87 -6.72 -34.78
N MET A 2 -27.22 -5.97 -33.74
CA MET A 2 -26.67 -4.75 -33.15
C MET A 2 -25.26 -4.26 -33.52
N LYS A 3 -25.16 -2.93 -33.64
CA LYS A 3 -23.99 -2.06 -33.90
C LYS A 3 -22.80 -2.28 -32.96
N MET A 4 -21.60 -1.96 -33.47
CA MET A 4 -20.58 -1.21 -32.71
C MET A 4 -19.54 -0.55 -33.64
N HIS A 5 -19.56 0.79 -33.67
CA HIS A 5 -18.41 1.66 -33.95
C HIS A 5 -18.38 2.62 -32.75
N PRO A 6 -17.26 2.88 -32.04
CA PRO A 6 -16.03 3.51 -32.58
C PRO A 6 -14.72 2.91 -32.02
N THR A 7 -13.54 3.11 -32.61
CA THR A 7 -12.60 4.19 -32.25
C THR A 7 -11.38 4.08 -33.18
N PRO A 8 -10.85 5.18 -33.74
CA PRO A 8 -9.62 5.14 -34.53
C PRO A 8 -8.45 4.69 -33.66
N THR A 9 -7.60 3.82 -34.22
CA THR A 9 -6.29 3.52 -33.66
C THR A 9 -5.56 4.83 -33.34
N PRO A 10 -4.86 4.91 -32.19
CA PRO A 10 -4.11 6.10 -31.82
C PRO A 10 -3.15 6.47 -32.97
N PRO A 11 -2.88 7.77 -33.21
CA PRO A 11 -1.82 8.14 -34.13
C PRO A 11 -0.55 7.43 -33.68
N PRO A 12 0.33 6.99 -34.60
CA PRO A 12 1.68 6.59 -34.23
C PRO A 12 2.39 7.82 -33.64
N GLN A 13 2.14 8.09 -32.36
CA GLN A 13 3.00 8.87 -31.50
C GLN A 13 4.03 7.87 -30.98
N PHE A 14 5.07 7.68 -31.77
CA PHE A 14 6.40 7.98 -31.29
C PHE A 14 7.24 8.26 -32.53
N CYS A 15 7.55 9.53 -32.66
CA CYS A 15 8.56 10.05 -33.54
C CYS A 15 9.85 9.26 -33.27
N SER A 16 10.08 8.23 -34.07
CA SER A 16 11.40 7.61 -34.23
C SER A 16 11.85 7.89 -35.66
N SER A 17 11.76 9.18 -36.04
CA SER A 17 12.41 9.73 -37.23
C SER A 17 13.62 10.52 -36.77
N SER A 18 14.58 9.81 -36.18
CA SER A 18 15.99 10.18 -36.30
C SER A 18 16.72 9.06 -37.05
N GLN A 19 16.09 8.52 -38.08
CA GLN A 19 16.85 8.24 -39.29
C GLN A 19 17.20 9.61 -39.84
N VAL A 20 18.35 10.14 -39.40
CA VAL A 20 19.02 11.20 -40.16
C VAL A 20 19.44 10.50 -41.45
N SER A 21 18.50 10.41 -42.38
CA SER A 21 18.76 10.24 -43.79
C SER A 21 19.51 11.50 -44.22
N ILE A 22 20.80 11.54 -43.89
CA ILE A 22 21.73 12.49 -44.50
C ILE A 22 21.64 12.20 -45.99
N SER A 23 20.95 13.10 -46.68
CA SER A 23 20.98 13.27 -48.11
C SER A 23 20.97 11.97 -48.91
N GLN A 24 19.76 11.52 -49.26
CA GLN A 24 19.57 10.86 -50.55
C GLN A 24 19.82 11.91 -51.65
N GLY A 25 21.06 12.39 -51.73
CA GLY A 25 21.59 13.06 -52.89
C GLY A 25 21.68 12.01 -53.96
N GLU A 26 21.03 12.28 -55.08
CA GLU A 26 21.26 11.65 -56.37
C GLU A 26 22.65 11.00 -56.44
N THR A 27 22.71 9.70 -56.75
CA THR A 27 23.98 8.97 -56.86
C THR A 27 24.87 9.71 -57.87
N ARG A 28 25.79 10.55 -57.38
CA ARG A 28 26.68 11.42 -58.19
C ARG A 28 27.65 10.62 -59.07
N ASP A 29 27.62 9.29 -58.97
CA ASP A 29 28.39 8.35 -59.77
C ASP A 29 27.52 7.15 -60.18
N PRO A 30 26.65 7.31 -61.19
CA PRO A 30 25.73 6.26 -61.65
C PRO A 30 26.44 5.04 -62.26
N TYR A 31 27.72 5.19 -62.65
CA TYR A 31 28.53 4.13 -63.25
C TYR A 31 29.60 3.55 -62.30
N GLY A 32 29.69 4.04 -61.07
CA GLY A 32 30.63 3.54 -60.06
C GLY A 32 32.11 3.67 -60.43
N VAL A 33 32.45 4.60 -61.33
CA VAL A 33 33.83 4.76 -61.85
C VAL A 33 34.74 5.35 -60.78
N ASN A 34 34.20 6.16 -59.88
CA ASN A 34 34.91 6.88 -58.83
C ASN A 34 34.79 6.19 -57.47
N ASN A 35 34.63 4.86 -57.45
CA ASN A 35 34.62 4.08 -56.21
C ASN A 35 35.91 4.28 -55.38
N HIS A 36 37.04 4.56 -56.02
CA HIS A 36 38.32 4.83 -55.37
C HIS A 36 38.39 6.20 -54.66
N LEU A 37 37.43 7.10 -54.89
CA LEU A 37 37.32 8.42 -54.24
C LEU A 37 36.16 8.49 -53.24
N LYS A 38 35.51 7.35 -52.93
CA LYS A 38 34.49 7.27 -51.88
C LYS A 38 35.15 7.32 -50.50
N MET A 39 35.53 8.51 -50.10
CA MET A 39 35.97 8.80 -48.73
C MET A 39 34.72 9.03 -47.90
N GLU A 40 34.56 8.24 -46.84
CA GLU A 40 33.55 8.49 -45.83
C GLU A 40 33.92 9.79 -45.09
N PHE A 41 32.95 10.62 -44.71
CA PHE A 41 33.25 11.91 -44.08
C PHE A 41 34.08 11.76 -42.79
N SER A 42 33.94 10.62 -42.07
CA SER A 42 34.80 10.26 -40.94
C SER A 42 36.28 10.12 -41.31
N ASP A 43 36.59 9.72 -42.55
CA ASP A 43 37.95 9.52 -43.04
C ASP A 43 38.60 10.86 -43.45
N VAL A 44 37.80 11.80 -43.97
CA VAL A 44 38.25 13.17 -44.28
C VAL A 44 38.56 13.98 -43.01
N LEU A 45 37.78 13.78 -41.95
CA LEU A 45 37.97 14.47 -40.67
C LEU A 45 39.01 13.80 -39.77
N ALA A 46 39.56 12.65 -40.17
CA ALA A 46 40.49 11.83 -39.39
C ALA A 46 40.00 11.60 -37.94
N GLU A 47 38.68 11.50 -37.74
CA GLU A 47 38.13 11.19 -36.42
C GLU A 47 38.55 9.75 -36.09
N PRO A 48 39.34 9.53 -35.01
CA PRO A 48 39.70 8.18 -34.62
C PRO A 48 38.42 7.40 -34.30
N ALA A 49 38.36 6.10 -34.65
CA ALA A 49 37.22 5.22 -34.41
C ALA A 49 36.86 5.01 -32.92
N SER A 50 37.38 5.83 -32.00
CA SER A 50 37.04 5.78 -30.57
C SER A 50 37.31 7.13 -29.88
N PRO A 51 36.46 7.57 -28.92
CA PRO A 51 35.53 6.71 -28.22
C PRO A 51 34.09 7.21 -28.30
N HIS A 52 33.18 6.26 -28.51
CA HIS A 52 31.76 6.35 -28.18
C HIS A 52 31.50 6.60 -26.66
N SER A 53 32.47 7.16 -25.93
CA SER A 53 32.43 7.43 -24.48
C SER A 53 31.40 8.46 -24.12
N TYR A 54 31.15 9.50 -24.94
CA TYR A 54 30.17 10.53 -24.60
C TYR A 54 28.75 9.94 -24.52
N GLU A 55 28.33 9.22 -25.56
CA GLU A 55 27.07 8.48 -25.58
C GLU A 55 27.00 7.41 -24.48
N ARG A 56 28.10 6.70 -24.23
CA ARG A 56 28.15 5.71 -23.15
C ARG A 56 28.07 6.34 -21.77
N VAL A 57 28.65 7.52 -21.55
CA VAL A 57 28.54 8.26 -20.28
C VAL A 57 27.12 8.75 -20.08
N TRP A 58 26.44 9.22 -21.13
CA TRP A 58 25.04 9.60 -21.07
C TRP A 58 24.12 8.42 -20.72
N VAL A 59 24.29 7.29 -21.41
CA VAL A 59 23.55 6.06 -21.14
C VAL A 59 23.85 5.51 -19.74
N TYR A 60 25.12 5.47 -19.34
CA TYR A 60 25.53 4.98 -18.02
C TYR A 60 25.02 5.88 -16.89
N SER A 61 24.98 7.20 -17.09
CA SER A 61 24.38 8.14 -16.13
C SER A 61 22.88 7.87 -15.96
N SER A 62 22.17 7.62 -17.05
CA SER A 62 20.75 7.26 -17.01
C SER A 62 20.50 5.93 -16.28
N ILE A 63 21.29 4.89 -16.57
CA ILE A 63 21.19 3.59 -15.87
C ILE A 63 21.56 3.74 -14.39
N GLY A 64 22.62 4.49 -14.10
CA GLY A 64 23.13 4.71 -12.75
C GLY A 64 22.12 5.46 -11.89
N PHE A 65 21.49 6.51 -12.43
CA PHE A 65 20.45 7.26 -11.77
C PHE A 65 19.23 6.39 -11.44
N GLU A 66 18.77 5.60 -12.42
CA GLU A 66 17.63 4.69 -12.22
C GLU A 66 17.93 3.60 -11.20
N SER A 67 19.13 3.04 -11.26
CA SER A 67 19.59 2.06 -10.28
C SER A 67 19.68 2.69 -8.88
N ALA A 68 20.31 3.85 -8.76
CA ALA A 68 20.43 4.56 -7.49
C ALA A 68 19.06 4.84 -6.88
N ARG A 69 18.08 5.29 -7.68
CA ARG A 69 16.70 5.50 -7.26
C ARG A 69 16.11 4.23 -6.62
N ILE A 70 16.18 3.10 -7.31
CA ILE A 70 15.62 1.82 -6.84
C ILE A 70 16.33 1.35 -5.56
N TRP A 71 17.66 1.39 -5.54
CA TRP A 71 18.45 0.95 -4.38
C TRP A 71 18.26 1.88 -3.18
N SER A 72 18.16 3.19 -3.37
CA SER A 72 17.86 4.15 -2.31
C SER A 72 16.52 3.85 -1.64
N TYR A 73 15.45 3.61 -2.41
CA TYR A 73 14.15 3.24 -1.82
C TYR A 73 14.21 1.93 -1.02
N ARG A 74 14.93 0.92 -1.52
CA ARG A 74 15.10 -0.36 -0.82
C ARG A 74 15.90 -0.19 0.47
N CYS A 75 17.05 0.50 0.40
CA CYS A 75 17.88 0.78 1.56
C CYS A 75 17.13 1.59 2.62
N LEU A 76 16.38 2.62 2.22
CA LEU A 76 15.57 3.42 3.13
C LEU A 76 14.49 2.56 3.79
N THR A 77 13.79 1.73 3.02
CA THR A 77 12.78 0.82 3.54
C THR A 77 13.38 -0.16 4.56
N THR A 78 14.53 -0.76 4.25
CA THR A 78 15.23 -1.66 5.18
C THR A 78 15.69 -0.92 6.44
N LEU A 79 16.25 0.29 6.28
CA LEU A 79 16.70 1.13 7.39
C LEU A 79 15.57 1.52 8.32
N PHE A 80 14.35 1.77 7.81
CA PHE A 80 13.17 2.05 8.63
C PHE A 80 12.49 0.77 9.15
N ALA A 81 12.58 -0.35 8.44
CA ALA A 81 12.01 -1.62 8.89
C ALA A 81 12.68 -2.12 10.17
N VAL A 82 14.01 -1.98 10.31
CA VAL A 82 14.76 -2.39 11.51
C VAL A 82 14.29 -1.68 12.80
N PRO A 83 14.25 -0.34 12.89
CA PRO A 83 13.78 0.36 14.08
C PRO A 83 12.30 0.11 14.33
N VAL A 84 11.45 0.05 13.30
CA VAL A 84 10.02 -0.27 13.48
C VAL A 84 9.85 -1.69 14.06
N SER A 85 10.60 -2.67 13.56
CA SER A 85 10.60 -4.02 14.11
C SER A 85 11.07 -4.02 15.56
N CYS A 86 12.14 -3.30 15.88
CA CYS A 86 12.65 -3.18 17.25
C CYS A 86 11.61 -2.55 18.18
N LEU A 87 11.00 -1.43 17.79
CA LEU A 87 9.94 -0.76 18.53
C LEU A 87 8.74 -1.68 18.76
N SER A 88 8.31 -2.42 17.75
CA SER A 88 7.21 -3.38 17.89
C SER A 88 7.55 -4.51 18.87
N GLY A 89 8.78 -5.02 18.86
CA GLY A 89 9.26 -6.03 19.81
C GLY A 89 9.32 -5.48 21.23
N CYS A 90 9.82 -4.26 21.42
CA CYS A 90 9.82 -3.58 22.72
C CYS A 90 8.40 -3.36 23.25
N LEU A 91 7.48 -2.88 22.40
CA LEU A 91 6.07 -2.70 22.75
C LEU A 91 5.43 -4.03 23.16
N PHE A 92 5.68 -5.10 22.41
CA PHE A 92 5.17 -6.43 22.75
C PHE A 92 5.75 -6.95 24.07
N ALA A 93 7.04 -6.75 24.31
CA ALA A 93 7.69 -7.13 25.57
C ALA A 93 7.12 -6.36 26.77
N LEU A 94 6.92 -5.05 26.63
CA LEU A 94 6.28 -4.21 27.66
C LEU A 94 4.83 -4.63 27.90
N LEU A 95 4.07 -4.92 26.84
CA LEU A 95 2.70 -5.38 26.95
C LEU A 95 2.61 -6.75 27.63
N ALA A 96 3.52 -7.67 27.31
CA ALA A 96 3.61 -8.97 27.97
C ALA A 96 3.97 -8.82 29.46
N CYS A 97 4.94 -7.95 29.78
CA CYS A 97 5.28 -7.59 31.16
C CYS A 97 4.05 -7.03 31.89
N LEU A 98 3.39 -6.01 31.34
CA LEU A 98 2.17 -5.44 31.90
C LEU A 98 1.06 -6.49 32.07
N HIS A 99 0.92 -7.41 31.13
CA HIS A 99 -0.09 -8.46 31.20
C HIS A 99 0.16 -9.41 32.37
N ILE A 100 1.41 -9.87 32.54
CA ILE A 100 1.77 -10.78 33.63
C ILE A 100 1.70 -10.06 34.99
N TRP A 101 2.20 -8.83 35.07
CA TRP A 101 2.33 -8.10 36.34
C TRP A 101 1.09 -7.31 36.75
N CYS A 102 0.29 -6.82 35.80
CA CYS A 102 -0.88 -6.00 36.08
C CYS A 102 -2.17 -6.71 35.69
N VAL A 103 -2.27 -7.33 34.51
CA VAL A 103 -3.54 -7.96 34.08
C VAL A 103 -3.87 -9.18 34.95
N MET A 104 -2.91 -10.06 35.25
CA MET A 104 -3.16 -11.21 36.13
C MET A 104 -3.70 -10.81 37.52
N PRO A 105 -3.06 -9.89 38.29
CA PRO A 105 -3.63 -9.46 39.56
C PRO A 105 -4.93 -8.68 39.38
N CYS A 106 -5.08 -7.85 38.34
CA CYS A 106 -6.34 -7.18 38.07
C CYS A 106 -7.48 -8.17 37.84
N VAL A 107 -7.27 -9.23 37.06
CA VAL A 107 -8.26 -10.30 36.84
C VAL A 107 -8.61 -10.98 38.15
N GLN A 108 -7.63 -11.27 39.00
CA GLN A 108 -7.86 -11.90 40.30
C GLN A 108 -8.65 -10.98 41.27
N VAL A 109 -8.33 -9.69 41.29
CA VAL A 109 -9.08 -8.68 42.07
C VAL A 109 -10.50 -8.53 41.52
N CYS A 110 -10.68 -8.47 40.20
CA CYS A 110 -11.98 -8.44 39.56
C CYS A 110 -12.81 -9.66 39.95
N HIS A 111 -12.24 -10.87 39.90
CA HIS A 111 -12.93 -12.11 40.29
C HIS A 111 -13.32 -12.10 41.77
N THR A 112 -12.51 -11.48 42.63
CA THR A 112 -12.81 -11.33 44.06
C THR A 112 -13.87 -10.24 44.30
N CYS A 113 -13.90 -9.18 43.49
CA CYS A 113 -14.84 -8.07 43.60
C CYS A 113 -16.21 -8.40 42.97
N LEU A 114 -16.23 -9.22 41.93
CA LEU A 114 -17.43 -9.73 41.23
C LEU A 114 -18.54 -10.22 42.18
N PRO A 115 -18.30 -11.09 43.18
CA PRO A 115 -19.32 -11.49 44.13
C PRO A 115 -19.77 -10.35 45.06
N CYS A 116 -18.88 -9.43 45.45
CA CYS A 116 -19.25 -8.23 46.22
C CYS A 116 -20.19 -7.32 45.41
N VAL A 117 -19.82 -7.03 44.15
CA VAL A 117 -20.65 -6.23 43.23
C VAL A 117 -21.99 -6.93 43.00
N ARG A 118 -21.98 -8.26 42.80
CA ARG A 118 -23.21 -9.04 42.66
C ARG A 118 -24.08 -8.95 43.90
N SER A 119 -23.50 -9.05 45.09
CA SER A 119 -24.23 -8.94 46.36
C SER A 119 -24.85 -7.55 46.54
N LEU A 120 -24.08 -6.49 46.29
CA LEU A 120 -24.56 -5.11 46.29
C LEU A 120 -25.70 -4.92 45.27
N TRP A 121 -25.53 -5.44 44.07
CA TRP A 121 -26.54 -5.37 43.01
C TRP A 121 -27.83 -6.08 43.41
N MET A 122 -27.74 -7.30 43.95
CA MET A 122 -28.91 -8.04 44.44
C MET A 122 -29.59 -7.31 45.60
N SER A 123 -28.84 -6.65 46.48
CA SER A 123 -29.38 -5.81 47.56
C SER A 123 -30.15 -4.61 47.01
N VAL A 124 -29.58 -3.89 46.06
CA VAL A 124 -30.24 -2.76 45.37
C VAL A 124 -31.51 -3.23 44.67
N VAL A 125 -31.43 -4.28 43.86
CA VAL A 125 -32.58 -4.88 43.18
C VAL A 125 -33.66 -5.27 44.18
N ASN A 126 -33.29 -5.88 45.32
CA ASN A 126 -34.26 -6.24 46.34
C ASN A 126 -34.96 -5.01 46.96
N ILE A 127 -34.20 -3.97 47.33
CA ILE A 127 -34.76 -2.75 47.93
C ILE A 127 -35.71 -2.01 46.97
N PHE A 128 -35.42 -1.99 45.67
CA PHE A 128 -36.24 -1.25 44.71
C PHE A 128 -37.30 -2.11 44.03
N ILE A 129 -36.91 -3.27 43.50
CA ILE A 129 -37.79 -4.09 42.65
C ILE A 129 -38.71 -4.96 43.49
N MET A 130 -38.28 -5.46 44.67
CA MET A 130 -39.16 -6.29 45.50
C MET A 130 -40.42 -5.53 45.97
N PRO A 131 -40.35 -4.32 46.54
CA PRO A 131 -41.56 -3.61 46.95
C PRO A 131 -42.44 -3.21 45.76
N LEU A 132 -41.85 -2.88 44.60
CA LEU A 132 -42.62 -2.59 43.38
C LEU A 132 -43.36 -3.83 42.88
N CYS A 133 -42.69 -4.97 42.84
CA CYS A 133 -43.27 -6.23 42.39
C CYS A 133 -44.36 -6.71 43.36
N VAL A 134 -44.13 -6.60 44.68
CA VAL A 134 -45.15 -6.91 45.69
C VAL A 134 -46.34 -5.96 45.58
N SER A 135 -46.12 -4.67 45.38
CA SER A 135 -47.21 -3.69 45.22
C SER A 135 -48.02 -3.97 43.95
N ALA A 136 -47.34 -4.23 42.82
CA ALA A 136 -47.99 -4.63 41.58
C ALA A 136 -48.79 -5.93 41.74
N ALA A 137 -48.21 -6.94 42.40
CA ALA A 137 -48.90 -8.20 42.69
C ALA A 137 -50.14 -7.99 43.57
N ARG A 138 -50.09 -7.07 44.55
CA ARG A 138 -51.26 -6.70 45.38
C ARG A 138 -52.33 -5.95 44.59
N CYS A 139 -51.95 -5.06 43.66
CA CYS A 139 -52.92 -4.41 42.77
C CYS A 139 -53.59 -5.42 41.83
N CYS A 140 -52.83 -6.35 41.26
CA CYS A 140 -53.34 -7.35 40.32
C CYS A 140 -54.16 -8.47 40.99
N SER A 141 -53.89 -8.80 42.26
CA SER A 141 -54.65 -9.83 42.98
C SER A 141 -56.08 -9.40 43.36
N GLY A 142 -56.40 -8.11 43.26
CA GLY A 142 -57.77 -7.62 43.35
C GLY A 142 -58.60 -7.76 42.06
N MET A 143 -57.96 -8.05 40.91
CA MET A 143 -58.65 -8.23 39.63
C MET A 143 -58.98 -9.72 39.42
N TYR A 144 -60.21 -10.11 39.75
CA TYR A 144 -60.76 -11.40 39.33
C TYR A 144 -61.07 -11.33 37.83
N VAL A 145 -60.27 -12.02 37.01
CA VAL A 145 -60.53 -12.11 35.57
C VAL A 145 -61.65 -13.14 35.38
N LEU A 146 -62.88 -12.64 35.20
CA LEU A 146 -64.03 -13.50 34.90
C LEU A 146 -63.96 -13.88 33.42
N PHE A 147 -63.44 -15.07 33.14
CA PHE A 147 -63.46 -15.65 31.80
C PHE A 147 -64.91 -15.99 31.45
N SER A 148 -65.57 -15.10 30.70
CA SER A 148 -66.84 -15.40 30.05
C SER A 148 -66.54 -16.40 28.94
N ASN A 149 -66.87 -17.67 29.16
CA ASN A 149 -66.78 -18.73 28.16
C ASN A 149 -68.12 -18.76 27.40
N GLU A 150 -68.12 -18.22 26.18
CA GLU A 150 -69.21 -18.38 25.20
C GLU A 150 -69.29 -19.82 24.67
#